data_AF-A0A7N2MPV2-F1
#
_entry.id   AF-A0A7N2MPV2-F1
#
_cell.length_a   1.000
_cell.length_b   1.000
_cell.length_c   1.000
_cell.angle_alpha   90.00
_cell.angle_beta   90.00
_cell.angle_gamma   90.00
#
_symmetry.space_group_name_H-M   'P 1'
#
loop_
_entity.id
_entity.type
_entity.pdbx_description
1 polymer ?
#
loop_
_entity_poly.entity_id
_entity_poly.type
_entity_poly.pdbx_seq_one_letter_code
_entity_poly.pdbx_strand_id
1 'polypeptide(L)'
;MDRSQSLNAPPYFDGSNYAFGKYECVLFYVRLMRRCGIPSKMVGKDPLQPNPNGIRLLLLWQMPIAKRLTLFSVVFEHKLQEIGLERGCGNNAEQVSEMIHHLLDLLEAPEPRTPDTFLGRIPMVFNVVIMSPHGYFAQDNVLGYPDTGDQVVYILDQVRALESEMLLRIKHQGLYIIPRILIVTRLLRDAVGNTCGERLERVYGTEHSFIL
;
A
#
# COMPACT_ATOMS: atom_id res chain seq x y z
N MET A 1 -14.86 -43.90 13.76
CA MET A 1 -15.19 -42.94 14.84
C MET A 1 -14.08 -41.91 14.87
N ASP A 2 -14.48 -40.68 14.62
CA ASP A 2 -13.71 -39.58 14.06
C ASP A 2 -12.81 -38.91 15.11
N ARG A 3 -11.61 -38.48 14.72
CA ARG A 3 -10.67 -37.72 15.57
C ARG A 3 -10.65 -36.27 15.10
N SER A 4 -11.51 -35.44 15.68
CA SER A 4 -11.39 -33.98 15.60
C SER A 4 -10.57 -33.46 16.78
N GLN A 5 -9.27 -33.27 16.58
CA GLN A 5 -8.44 -32.47 17.48
C GLN A 5 -8.83 -30.99 17.32
N SER A 6 -9.43 -30.42 18.36
CA SER A 6 -9.67 -28.98 18.47
C SER A 6 -8.32 -28.24 18.50
N LEU A 7 -8.05 -27.43 17.47
CA LEU A 7 -6.99 -26.43 17.54
C LEU A 7 -7.37 -25.42 18.63
N ASN A 8 -6.58 -25.38 19.70
CA ASN A 8 -6.68 -24.30 20.70
C ASN A 8 -6.25 -22.99 20.05
N ALA A 9 -7.20 -22.08 19.85
CA ALA A 9 -6.94 -20.71 19.46
C ALA A 9 -6.18 -19.95 20.58
N PRO A 10 -5.30 -19.00 20.24
CA PRO A 10 -4.64 -18.16 21.25
C PRO A 10 -5.67 -17.34 22.07
N PRO A 11 -5.35 -16.96 23.32
CA PRO A 11 -6.33 -16.53 24.34
C PRO A 11 -6.88 -15.09 24.16
N TYR A 12 -7.00 -14.60 22.92
CA TYR A 12 -7.37 -13.20 22.63
C TYR A 12 -8.74 -13.01 21.97
N PHE A 13 -9.60 -14.02 21.96
CA PHE A 13 -10.93 -13.88 21.37
C PHE A 13 -12.02 -14.38 22.32
N ASP A 14 -12.35 -13.56 23.31
CA ASP A 14 -13.65 -13.60 23.98
C ASP A 14 -14.58 -12.59 23.27
N GLY A 15 -15.59 -13.12 22.58
CA GLY A 15 -16.51 -12.39 21.72
C GLY A 15 -17.63 -11.64 22.45
N SER A 16 -17.51 -11.40 23.76
CA SER A 16 -18.61 -10.87 24.57
C SER A 16 -18.53 -9.37 24.89
N ASN A 17 -17.47 -8.64 24.50
CA ASN A 17 -17.24 -7.29 25.03
C ASN A 17 -16.67 -6.23 24.06
N TYR A 18 -17.06 -6.26 22.78
CA TYR A 18 -16.71 -5.17 21.87
C TYR A 18 -17.94 -4.58 21.18
N ALA A 19 -18.51 -3.54 21.80
CA ALA A 19 -18.92 -2.39 21.00
C ALA A 19 -17.64 -1.70 20.51
N PHE A 20 -16.99 -2.27 19.48
CA PHE A 20 -15.96 -1.53 18.74
C PHE A 20 -16.64 -0.25 18.23
N GLY A 21 -16.21 0.92 18.72
CA GLY A 21 -16.61 2.17 18.10
C GLY A 21 -16.30 2.08 16.60
N LYS A 22 -17.19 2.60 15.75
CA LYS A 22 -17.17 2.41 14.28
C LYS A 22 -15.81 2.67 13.58
N TYR A 23 -14.84 3.30 14.25
CA TYR A 23 -13.59 3.79 13.67
C TYR A 23 -12.32 3.26 14.36
N GLU A 24 -12.46 2.53 15.48
CA GLU A 24 -11.35 1.81 16.14
C GLU A 24 -10.72 0.77 15.20
N CYS A 25 -11.52 0.18 14.30
CA CYS A 25 -11.04 -0.75 13.29
C CYS A 25 -10.08 -0.09 12.28
N VAL A 26 -10.28 1.18 11.93
CA VAL A 26 -9.39 1.90 11.00
C VAL A 26 -8.08 2.24 11.69
N LEU A 27 -8.12 2.71 12.94
CA LEU A 27 -6.91 2.99 13.72
C LEU A 27 -6.11 1.71 13.96
N PHE A 28 -6.79 0.61 14.27
CA PHE A 28 -6.18 -0.71 14.39
C PHE A 28 -5.56 -1.19 13.06
N TYR A 29 -6.26 -0.99 11.93
CA TYR A 29 -5.75 -1.31 10.60
C TYR A 29 -4.48 -0.52 10.26
N VAL A 30 -4.49 0.80 10.43
CA VAL A 30 -3.33 1.67 10.20
C VAL A 30 -2.16 1.27 11.10
N ARG A 31 -2.40 0.94 12.37
CA ARG A 31 -1.35 0.51 13.30
C ARG A 31 -0.72 -0.84 12.94
N LEU A 32 -1.51 -1.74 12.36
CA LEU A 32 -1.06 -3.06 11.90
C LEU A 32 -0.33 -3.02 10.55
N MET A 33 -0.45 -1.94 9.78
CA MET A 33 0.20 -1.80 8.48
C MET A 33 1.72 -1.77 8.62
N ARG A 34 2.33 -2.95 8.47
CA ARG A 34 3.78 -3.14 8.35
C ARG A 34 4.06 -3.82 7.02
N ARG A 35 5.06 -3.29 6.30
CA ARG A 35 5.70 -4.04 5.21
C ARG A 35 7.04 -4.51 5.72
N CYS A 36 7.41 -5.76 5.42
CA CYS A 36 8.64 -6.43 5.88
C CYS A 36 9.82 -5.46 6.07
N GLY A 37 10.26 -5.30 7.32
CA GLY A 37 11.44 -4.51 7.69
C GLY A 37 11.24 -3.00 7.84
N ILE A 38 10.07 -2.44 7.51
CA ILE A 38 9.76 -1.02 7.73
C ILE A 38 8.87 -0.93 8.98
N PRO A 39 9.27 -0.17 10.03
CA PRO A 39 8.41 0.07 11.18
C PRO A 39 7.08 0.70 10.74
N SER A 40 6.04 0.52 11.57
CA SER A 40 4.63 0.77 11.24
C SER A 40 4.42 1.98 10.33
N LYS A 41 3.64 1.81 9.27
CA LYS A 41 3.29 2.94 8.40
C LYS A 41 2.33 3.82 9.18
N MET A 42 2.70 5.08 9.35
CA MET A 42 1.88 6.15 9.91
C MET A 42 1.64 6.14 11.42
N VAL A 43 1.54 5.01 12.12
CA VAL A 43 1.22 4.99 13.57
C VAL A 43 2.15 4.06 14.38
N GLY A 44 2.88 4.62 15.34
CA GLY A 44 3.90 3.95 16.15
C GLY A 44 3.41 2.80 17.06
N LYS A 45 4.36 2.05 17.63
CA LYS A 45 4.10 0.84 18.46
C LYS A 45 3.57 1.14 19.85
N ASP A 46 3.91 2.27 20.44
CA ASP A 46 3.45 2.64 21.78
C ASP A 46 1.96 3.02 21.72
N PRO A 47 1.19 2.80 22.79
CA PRO A 47 -0.17 3.31 22.81
C PRO A 47 -0.08 4.81 22.53
N LEU A 48 -0.63 5.23 21.39
CA LEU A 48 -1.30 6.51 21.41
C LEU A 48 -2.17 6.43 22.66
N GLN A 49 -1.82 7.18 23.69
CA GLN A 49 -2.84 7.98 24.30
C GLN A 49 -2.92 9.17 23.34
N PRO A 50 -3.73 9.09 22.25
CA PRO A 50 -4.02 10.31 21.55
C PRO A 50 -4.92 11.01 22.55
N ASN A 51 -4.39 11.89 23.38
CA ASN A 51 -5.25 12.93 23.86
C ASN A 51 -5.70 13.63 22.56
N PRO A 52 -6.98 13.59 22.15
CA PRO A 52 -7.42 14.33 20.98
C PRO A 52 -7.02 15.81 21.12
N ASN A 53 -6.88 16.32 22.35
CA ASN A 53 -6.33 17.64 22.61
C ASN A 53 -4.82 17.77 22.36
N GLY A 54 -4.03 16.69 22.44
CA GLY A 54 -2.58 16.68 22.16
C GLY A 54 -2.26 16.72 20.67
N ILE A 55 -2.96 15.92 19.85
CA ILE A 55 -2.88 16.00 18.38
C ILE A 55 -3.38 17.37 17.91
N ARG A 56 -4.49 17.85 18.50
CA ARG A 56 -5.05 19.19 18.24
C ARG A 56 -4.13 20.34 18.63
N LEU A 57 -3.45 20.28 19.79
CA LEU A 57 -2.48 21.30 20.20
C LEU A 57 -1.27 21.32 19.27
N LEU A 58 -0.80 20.16 18.83
CA LEU A 58 0.35 20.06 17.94
C LEU A 58 0.02 20.60 16.53
N LEU A 59 -1.18 20.34 16.03
CA LEU A 59 -1.66 20.85 14.74
C LEU A 59 -1.80 22.38 14.75
N LEU A 60 -2.39 22.95 15.81
CA LEU A 60 -2.50 24.40 15.96
C LEU A 60 -1.14 25.08 16.09
N TRP A 61 -0.15 24.43 16.70
CA TRP A 61 1.21 24.97 16.85
C TRP A 61 2.07 24.86 15.58
N GLN A 62 1.81 23.89 14.69
CA GLN A 62 2.71 23.61 13.56
C GLN A 62 2.26 24.16 12.21
N MET A 63 1.01 24.58 12.05
CA MET A 63 0.53 25.19 10.79
C MET A 63 1.36 26.39 10.27
N PRO A 64 1.89 27.29 11.13
CA PRO A 64 2.73 28.40 10.66
C PRO A 64 4.13 27.95 10.24
N ILE A 65 4.64 26.85 10.82
CA ILE A 65 6.00 26.33 10.62
C ILE A 65 6.04 25.41 9.39
N ALA A 66 5.01 24.58 9.20
CA ALA A 66 4.83 23.70 8.05
C ALA A 66 4.80 24.48 6.72
N LYS A 67 4.21 25.69 6.70
CA LYS A 67 4.21 26.58 5.53
C LYS A 67 5.60 27.12 5.15
N ARG A 68 6.60 27.00 6.02
CA ARG A 68 7.96 27.56 5.82
C ARG A 68 9.04 26.52 5.54
N LEU A 69 8.78 25.25 5.78
CA LEU A 69 9.71 24.14 5.54
C LEU A 69 9.28 23.35 4.29
N THR A 70 10.03 23.54 3.21
CA THR A 70 9.74 23.03 1.86
C THR A 70 10.11 21.55 1.64
N LEU A 71 10.75 20.88 2.61
CA LEU A 71 11.15 19.48 2.52
C LEU A 71 11.03 18.80 3.89
N PHE A 72 10.63 17.53 3.89
CA PHE A 72 10.63 16.66 5.07
C PHE A 72 12.07 16.52 5.57
N SER A 73 12.46 17.38 6.52
CA SER A 73 13.80 17.37 7.11
C SER A 73 13.90 16.30 8.19
N VAL A 74 15.11 15.81 8.47
CA VAL A 74 15.38 14.86 9.58
C VAL A 74 14.83 15.38 10.93
N VAL A 75 14.83 16.71 11.10
CA VAL A 75 14.27 17.38 12.29
C VAL A 75 12.75 17.28 12.35
N PHE A 76 12.06 17.32 11.21
CA PHE A 76 10.61 17.16 11.15
C PHE A 76 10.21 15.70 11.37
N GLU A 77 10.98 14.75 10.85
CA GLU A 77 10.75 13.32 11.06
C GLU A 77 10.82 12.93 12.54
N HIS A 78 11.87 13.37 13.25
CA HIS A 78 12.04 13.04 14.67
C HIS A 78 10.87 13.56 15.52
N LYS A 79 10.40 14.78 15.23
CA LYS A 79 9.24 15.38 15.90
C LYS A 79 7.93 14.64 15.60
N LEU A 80 7.78 14.09 14.39
CA LEU A 80 6.64 13.24 14.05
C LEU A 80 6.71 11.89 14.78
N GLN A 81 7.89 11.31 14.93
CA GLN A 81 8.05 10.05 15.66
C GLN A 81 7.77 10.22 17.15
N GLU A 82 8.18 11.35 17.76
CA GLU A 82 7.89 11.68 19.17
C GLU A 82 6.38 11.68 19.50
N ILE A 83 5.54 12.01 18.52
CA ILE A 83 4.07 12.04 18.65
C ILE A 83 3.40 10.76 18.17
N GLY A 84 4.19 9.74 17.79
CA GLY A 84 3.70 8.46 17.31
C GLY A 84 3.31 8.41 15.83
N LEU A 85 3.71 9.40 15.01
CA LEU A 85 3.55 9.38 13.56
C LEU A 85 4.83 8.93 12.86
N GLU A 86 4.69 7.95 11.98
CA GLU A 86 5.80 7.34 11.24
C GLU A 86 5.83 7.80 9.78
N ARG A 87 6.86 7.41 9.02
CA ARG A 87 6.91 7.65 7.57
C ARG A 87 5.67 7.08 6.86
N GLY A 88 5.27 7.74 5.78
CA GLY A 88 4.07 7.36 5.00
C GLY A 88 2.89 8.32 5.15
N CYS A 89 3.04 9.39 5.93
CA CYS A 89 2.03 10.45 6.05
C CYS A 89 2.12 11.53 4.95
N GLY A 90 3.23 11.59 4.20
CA GLY A 90 3.47 12.59 3.15
C GLY A 90 4.97 12.83 2.93
N ASN A 91 5.31 13.45 1.80
CA ASN A 91 6.70 13.79 1.43
C ASN A 91 7.13 15.22 1.79
N ASN A 92 6.17 16.06 2.19
CA ASN A 92 6.38 17.43 2.64
C ASN A 92 5.41 17.77 3.77
N ALA A 93 5.62 18.92 4.42
CA ALA A 93 4.84 19.30 5.59
C ALA A 93 3.35 19.58 5.26
N GLU A 94 3.06 20.02 4.04
CA GLU A 94 1.69 20.27 3.56
C GLU A 94 0.91 18.95 3.44
N GLN A 95 1.46 17.95 2.77
CA GLN A 95 0.83 16.63 2.62
C GLN A 95 0.65 15.92 3.95
N VAL A 96 1.63 16.03 4.85
CA VAL A 96 1.53 15.48 6.21
C VAL A 96 0.40 16.18 6.97
N SER A 97 0.30 17.51 6.87
CA SER A 97 -0.80 18.26 7.45
C SER A 97 -2.15 17.81 6.89
N GLU A 98 -2.28 17.65 5.57
CA GLU A 98 -3.50 17.13 4.96
C GLU A 98 -3.87 15.73 5.47
N MET A 99 -2.89 14.82 5.51
CA MET A 99 -3.11 13.46 6.00
C MET A 99 -3.62 13.44 7.44
N ILE A 100 -3.09 14.32 8.29
CA ILE A 100 -3.54 14.43 9.67
C ILE A 100 -4.95 15.05 9.76
N HIS A 101 -5.29 16.01 8.90
CA HIS A 101 -6.67 16.54 8.85
C HIS A 101 -7.66 15.46 8.47
N HIS A 102 -7.36 14.66 7.43
CA HIS A 102 -8.21 13.52 7.04
C HIS A 102 -8.35 12.49 8.16
N LEU A 103 -7.29 12.26 8.94
CA LEU A 103 -7.34 11.41 10.12
C LEU A 103 -8.21 12.00 11.24
N LEU A 104 -8.13 13.31 11.49
CA LEU A 104 -9.01 13.97 12.46
C LEU A 104 -10.47 13.94 12.05
N ASP A 105 -10.77 14.24 10.78
CA ASP A 105 -12.14 14.19 10.25
C ASP A 105 -12.73 12.79 10.41
N LEU A 106 -11.91 11.75 10.18
CA LEU A 106 -12.30 10.36 10.39
C LEU A 106 -12.61 10.03 11.86
N LEU A 107 -11.89 10.64 12.81
CA LEU A 107 -12.04 10.41 14.25
C LEU A 107 -13.19 11.23 14.87
N GLU A 108 -13.42 12.46 14.41
CA GLU A 108 -14.38 13.40 15.00
C GLU A 108 -15.78 13.26 14.39
N ALA A 109 -15.91 13.20 13.06
CA ALA A 109 -17.21 13.16 12.38
C ALA A 109 -17.08 12.60 10.95
N PRO A 110 -16.96 11.28 10.78
CA PRO A 110 -16.77 10.68 9.47
C PRO A 110 -18.06 10.77 8.64
N GLU A 111 -18.00 11.56 7.58
CA GLU A 111 -18.94 11.46 6.49
C GLU A 111 -18.72 10.13 5.73
N PRO A 112 -19.74 9.60 5.01
CA PRO A 112 -19.62 8.31 4.33
C PRO A 112 -18.43 8.17 3.37
N ARG A 113 -17.86 9.29 2.89
CA ARG A 113 -16.74 9.33 1.91
C ARG A 113 -15.37 9.60 2.52
N THR A 114 -15.32 10.01 3.79
CA THR A 114 -14.08 10.30 4.52
C THR A 114 -13.15 9.08 4.61
N PRO A 115 -13.61 7.85 4.93
CA PRO A 115 -12.71 6.69 4.99
C PRO A 115 -12.12 6.32 3.63
N ASP A 116 -12.86 6.44 2.53
CA ASP A 116 -12.37 6.10 1.18
C ASP A 116 -11.23 7.03 0.76
N THR A 117 -11.37 8.32 1.06
CA THR A 117 -10.38 9.34 0.73
C THR A 117 -9.12 9.16 1.57
N PHE A 118 -9.26 8.86 2.85
CA PHE A 118 -8.15 8.58 3.75
C PHE A 118 -7.43 7.28 3.35
N LEU A 119 -8.14 6.16 3.24
CA LEU A 119 -7.56 4.86 2.88
C LEU A 119 -6.96 4.87 1.46
N GLY A 120 -7.57 5.61 0.53
CA GLY A 120 -7.05 5.77 -0.83
C GLY A 120 -5.72 6.51 -0.89
N ARG A 121 -5.41 7.37 0.10
CA ARG A 121 -4.13 8.06 0.21
C ARG A 121 -3.04 7.17 0.81
N ILE A 122 -3.41 6.19 1.64
CA ILE A 122 -2.44 5.27 2.23
C ILE A 122 -1.89 4.36 1.12
N PRO A 123 -0.57 4.30 0.92
CA PRO A 123 0.01 3.41 -0.07
C PRO A 123 -0.04 2.00 0.53
N MET A 124 -1.03 1.20 0.10
CA MET A 124 -1.25 -0.17 0.57
C MET A 124 -0.66 -1.20 -0.39
N VAL A 125 -0.71 -0.89 -1.69
CA VAL A 125 -0.33 -1.80 -2.77
C VAL A 125 1.13 -1.55 -3.14
N PHE A 126 1.93 -2.62 -3.07
CA PHE A 126 3.34 -2.53 -3.48
C PHE A 126 3.88 -3.79 -4.16
N ASN A 127 3.33 -4.94 -3.81
CA ASN A 127 3.57 -6.18 -4.53
C ASN A 127 2.26 -6.53 -5.20
N VAL A 128 2.28 -6.66 -6.52
CA VAL A 128 1.12 -7.03 -7.32
C VAL A 128 1.45 -8.32 -8.05
N VAL A 129 0.51 -9.25 -8.03
CA VAL A 129 0.60 -10.49 -8.79
C VAL A 129 -0.62 -10.55 -9.69
N ILE A 130 -0.39 -10.65 -10.99
CA ILE A 130 -1.41 -10.78 -12.04
C ILE A 130 -1.31 -12.19 -12.59
N MET A 131 -2.45 -12.87 -12.74
CA MET A 131 -2.49 -14.26 -13.21
C MET A 131 -3.03 -14.30 -14.65
N SER A 132 -2.25 -14.87 -15.56
CA SER A 132 -2.66 -15.10 -16.96
C SER A 132 -2.09 -16.42 -17.49
N PRO A 133 -2.62 -17.57 -17.02
CA PRO A 133 -2.03 -18.89 -17.30
C PRO A 133 -2.32 -19.45 -18.70
N HIS A 134 -3.30 -18.88 -19.41
CA HIS A 134 -3.73 -19.33 -20.73
C HIS A 134 -3.03 -18.55 -21.85
N GLY A 135 -2.95 -19.16 -23.04
CA GLY A 135 -2.37 -18.55 -24.23
C GLY A 135 -0.85 -18.46 -24.23
N TYR A 136 -0.32 -17.78 -25.24
CA TYR A 136 1.08 -17.42 -25.37
C TYR A 136 1.25 -16.01 -24.81
N PHE A 137 1.93 -15.89 -23.67
CA PHE A 137 2.18 -14.61 -23.04
C PHE A 137 3.64 -14.19 -23.29
N ALA A 138 3.84 -13.25 -24.19
CA ALA A 138 5.11 -12.56 -24.43
C ALA A 138 4.84 -11.17 -25.01
N GLN A 139 5.89 -10.37 -25.13
CA GLN A 139 5.77 -9.00 -25.62
C GLN A 139 5.86 -8.89 -27.14
N ASP A 140 6.59 -9.81 -27.77
CA ASP A 140 6.81 -9.86 -29.21
C ASP A 140 6.42 -11.23 -29.78
N ASN A 141 6.03 -11.26 -31.06
CA ASN A 141 5.82 -12.49 -31.85
C ASN A 141 4.80 -13.50 -31.29
N VAL A 142 3.77 -13.03 -30.57
CA VAL A 142 2.68 -13.88 -30.04
C VAL A 142 1.28 -13.51 -30.53
N LEU A 143 1.11 -12.34 -31.15
CA LEU A 143 -0.17 -11.94 -31.74
C LEU A 143 -0.57 -12.90 -32.89
N GLY A 144 -1.78 -13.43 -32.82
CA GLY A 144 -2.32 -14.39 -33.79
C GLY A 144 -2.21 -15.86 -33.39
N TYR A 145 -1.56 -16.18 -32.26
CA TYR A 145 -1.61 -17.53 -31.68
C TYR A 145 -2.97 -17.80 -31.00
N PRO A 146 -3.41 -19.06 -30.91
CA PRO A 146 -4.63 -19.42 -30.19
C PRO A 146 -4.58 -18.91 -28.74
N ASP A 147 -5.73 -18.46 -28.23
CA ASP A 147 -5.88 -17.87 -26.89
C ASP A 147 -4.95 -16.68 -26.61
N THR A 148 -4.43 -16.04 -27.67
CA THR A 148 -3.50 -14.91 -27.58
C THR A 148 -4.03 -13.74 -28.40
N GLY A 149 -4.28 -12.61 -27.73
CA GLY A 149 -4.86 -11.44 -28.37
C GLY A 149 -4.96 -10.28 -27.39
N ASP A 150 -6.12 -9.63 -27.36
CA ASP A 150 -6.33 -8.39 -26.62
C ASP A 150 -6.03 -8.50 -25.13
N GLN A 151 -6.19 -9.68 -24.51
CA GLN A 151 -5.87 -9.91 -23.10
C GLN A 151 -4.40 -9.63 -22.78
N VAL A 152 -3.46 -10.05 -23.65
CA VAL A 152 -2.03 -9.84 -23.40
C VAL A 152 -1.70 -8.34 -23.50
N VAL A 153 -2.20 -7.69 -24.54
CA VAL A 153 -2.03 -6.24 -24.75
C VAL A 153 -2.60 -5.45 -23.56
N TYR A 154 -3.81 -5.81 -23.12
CA TYR A 154 -4.47 -5.18 -21.98
C TYR A 154 -3.65 -5.29 -20.69
N ILE A 155 -3.14 -6.50 -20.38
CA ILE A 155 -2.34 -6.71 -19.17
C ILE A 155 -1.03 -5.93 -19.25
N LEU A 156 -0.35 -5.92 -20.40
CA LEU A 156 0.90 -5.17 -20.56
C LEU A 156 0.69 -3.66 -20.38
N ASP A 157 -0.36 -3.10 -20.95
CA ASP A 157 -0.70 -1.68 -20.77
C ASP A 157 -1.13 -1.36 -19.34
N GLN A 158 -1.92 -2.24 -18.72
CA GLN A 158 -2.34 -2.09 -17.33
C GLN A 158 -1.13 -2.07 -16.38
N VAL A 159 -0.15 -2.94 -16.61
CA VAL A 159 1.04 -3.04 -15.77
C VAL A 159 1.92 -1.78 -15.86
N ARG A 160 2.09 -1.21 -17.05
CA ARG A 160 2.81 0.06 -17.24
C ARG A 160 2.15 1.21 -16.48
N ALA A 161 0.82 1.34 -16.62
CA ALA A 161 0.06 2.36 -15.92
C ALA A 161 0.10 2.15 -14.40
N LEU A 162 -0.03 0.89 -13.95
CA LEU A 162 -0.04 0.54 -12.54
C LEU A 162 1.32 0.79 -11.88
N GLU A 163 2.43 0.42 -12.52
CA GLU A 163 3.76 0.70 -11.98
C GLU A 163 4.00 2.20 -11.81
N SER A 164 3.64 3.00 -12.83
CA SER A 164 3.77 4.45 -12.80
C SER A 164 2.99 5.07 -11.63
N GLU A 165 1.74 4.65 -11.44
CA GLU A 165 0.88 5.12 -10.35
C GLU A 165 1.40 4.66 -8.98
N MET A 166 1.91 3.42 -8.87
CA MET A 166 2.51 2.93 -7.63
C MET A 166 3.74 3.74 -7.25
N LEU A 167 4.64 4.01 -8.19
CA LEU A 167 5.82 4.86 -7.97
C LEU A 167 5.43 6.27 -7.54
N LEU A 168 4.43 6.87 -8.21
CA LEU A 168 3.90 8.18 -7.87
C LEU A 168 3.39 8.21 -6.41
N ARG A 169 2.55 7.25 -6.02
CA ARG A 169 1.97 7.19 -4.66
C ARG A 169 3.03 6.96 -3.59
N ILE A 170 3.99 6.08 -3.85
CA ILE A 170 5.10 5.80 -2.93
C ILE A 170 5.92 7.08 -2.69
N LYS A 171 6.27 7.78 -3.77
CA LYS A 171 7.01 9.05 -3.71
C LYS A 171 6.20 10.16 -3.03
N HIS A 172 4.90 10.24 -3.31
CA HIS A 172 4.00 11.21 -2.69
C HIS A 172 3.92 11.00 -1.18
N GLN A 173 4.04 9.76 -0.70
CA GLN A 173 3.95 9.46 0.73
C GLN A 173 5.30 9.50 1.46
N GLY A 174 6.36 9.96 0.78
CA GLY A 174 7.70 10.06 1.36
C GLY A 174 8.33 8.69 1.66
N LEU A 175 7.89 7.65 0.94
CA LEU A 175 8.39 6.29 1.10
C LEU A 175 9.45 5.99 0.04
N TYR A 176 10.48 5.24 0.43
CA TYR A 176 11.55 4.79 -0.47
C TYR A 176 11.44 3.29 -0.71
N ILE A 177 10.29 2.89 -1.23
CA ILE A 177 9.98 1.47 -1.40
C ILE A 177 9.90 1.14 -2.88
N ILE A 178 10.61 0.10 -3.29
CA ILE A 178 10.57 -0.37 -4.68
C ILE A 178 9.29 -1.23 -4.84
N PRO A 179 8.35 -0.86 -5.74
CA PRO A 179 7.21 -1.71 -6.06
C PRO A 179 7.67 -2.94 -6.84
N ARG A 180 6.84 -3.99 -6.91
CA ARG A 180 7.11 -5.15 -7.76
C ARG A 180 5.81 -5.68 -8.33
N ILE A 181 5.77 -5.86 -9.65
CA ILE A 181 4.63 -6.45 -10.33
C ILE A 181 5.09 -7.74 -11.02
N LEU A 182 4.38 -8.84 -10.78
CA LEU A 182 4.64 -10.14 -11.41
C LEU A 182 3.42 -10.59 -12.19
N ILE A 183 3.59 -10.79 -13.49
CA ILE A 183 2.60 -11.43 -14.36
C ILE A 183 2.95 -12.91 -14.43
N VAL A 184 2.19 -13.74 -13.74
CA VAL A 184 2.43 -15.18 -13.71
C VAL A 184 1.67 -15.85 -14.85
N THR A 185 2.42 -16.55 -15.68
CA THR A 185 1.91 -17.25 -16.86
C THR A 185 2.50 -18.65 -16.96
N ARG A 186 2.05 -19.41 -17.97
CA ARG A 186 2.58 -20.74 -18.24
C ARG A 186 3.90 -20.63 -19.00
N LEU A 187 4.93 -21.30 -18.51
CA LEU A 187 6.19 -21.47 -19.23
C LEU A 187 6.03 -22.47 -20.39
N LEU A 188 6.26 -22.03 -21.62
CA LEU A 188 6.17 -22.85 -22.84
C LEU A 188 7.56 -23.09 -23.42
N ARG A 189 8.23 -24.17 -22.98
CA ARG A 189 9.63 -24.47 -23.35
C ARG A 189 9.84 -24.73 -24.83
N ASP A 190 8.83 -25.24 -25.52
CA ASP A 190 8.90 -25.62 -26.94
C ASP A 190 8.47 -24.48 -27.87
N ALA A 191 8.12 -23.30 -27.33
CA ALA A 191 7.76 -22.14 -28.12
C ALA A 191 9.02 -21.54 -28.78
N VAL A 192 9.03 -21.49 -30.11
CA VAL A 192 10.15 -20.97 -30.90
C VAL A 192 9.77 -19.64 -31.53
N GLY A 193 10.68 -18.66 -31.50
CA GLY A 193 10.46 -17.33 -32.09
C GLY A 193 9.82 -16.30 -31.16
N ASN A 194 9.54 -16.68 -29.91
CA ASN A 194 9.08 -15.78 -28.84
C ASN A 194 9.77 -16.13 -27.51
N THR A 195 9.52 -15.33 -26.48
CA THR A 195 10.13 -15.44 -25.14
C THR A 195 9.27 -16.23 -24.15
N CYS A 196 8.20 -16.92 -24.58
CA CYS A 196 7.33 -17.69 -23.68
C CYS A 196 8.05 -18.87 -22.96
N GLY A 197 9.24 -19.26 -23.45
CA GLY A 197 10.11 -20.24 -22.81
C GLY A 197 11.04 -19.66 -21.75
N GLU A 198 11.08 -18.35 -21.56
CA GLU A 198 11.91 -17.67 -20.58
C GLU A 198 11.18 -17.56 -19.23
N ARG A 199 11.85 -17.96 -18.16
CA ARG A 199 11.27 -17.93 -16.81
C ARG A 199 11.04 -16.52 -16.27
N LEU A 200 11.83 -15.54 -16.73
CA LEU A 200 11.72 -14.18 -16.21
C LEU A 200 12.02 -13.18 -17.33
N GLU A 201 10.99 -12.47 -17.76
CA GLU A 201 11.09 -11.44 -18.79
C GLU A 201 10.66 -10.10 -18.21
N ARG A 202 11.39 -9.02 -18.48
CA ARG A 202 11.00 -7.68 -18.01
C ARG A 202 10.02 -7.04 -18.98
N VAL A 203 8.93 -6.48 -18.46
CA VAL A 203 7.96 -5.75 -19.28
C VAL A 203 8.58 -4.45 -19.82
N TYR A 204 8.44 -4.19 -21.11
CA TYR A 204 8.94 -3.00 -21.80
C TYR A 204 8.26 -1.74 -21.27
N GLY A 205 9.07 -0.69 -21.10
CA GLY A 205 8.64 0.58 -20.52
C GLY A 205 8.43 0.52 -19.00
N THR A 206 8.92 -0.53 -18.33
CA THR A 206 8.82 -0.68 -16.87
C THR A 206 10.19 -1.00 -16.25
N GLU A 207 10.35 -0.68 -14.97
CA GLU A 207 11.58 -0.95 -14.20
C GLU A 207 11.45 -2.14 -13.25
N HIS A 208 10.25 -2.41 -12.75
CA HIS A 208 9.98 -3.32 -11.64
C HIS A 208 8.85 -4.32 -11.93
N SER A 209 8.50 -4.47 -13.21
CA SER A 209 7.45 -5.37 -13.66
C SER A 209 8.00 -6.49 -14.53
N PHE A 210 7.63 -7.74 -14.21
CA PHE A 210 8.18 -8.94 -14.83
C PHE A 210 7.11 -9.96 -15.14
N ILE A 211 7.28 -10.68 -16.24
CA ILE A 211 6.56 -11.91 -16.59
C ILE A 211 7.31 -13.09 -15.95
N LEU A 212 6.60 -14.00 -15.29
CA LEU A 212 7.11 -15.12 -14.50
C LEU A 212 6.42 -16.44 -14.85
#